data_AF-A0A2R6P0E7-F1
#
_entry.id   AF-A0A2R6P0E7-F1
#
_cell.length_a   1.000
_cell.length_b   1.000
_cell.length_c   1.000
_cell.angle_alpha   90.00
_cell.angle_beta   90.00
_cell.angle_gamma   90.00
#
_symmetry.space_group_name_H-M   'P 1'
#
loop_
_entity.id
_entity.type
_entity.pdbx_description
1 polymer ?
#
loop_
_entity_poly.entity_id
_entity_poly.type
_entity_poly.pdbx_seq_one_letter_code
_entity_poly.pdbx_strand_id
1 'polypeptide(L)'
;MSLDQNLFTLTLSPNKDDPNITDLVDPSDNPHYRKERVPGNVYQMNVYDPLSQSLLATATAPNATSKHKTIELHNPSQIVELKYTGTLTFKWRFQWEQHEFEWKREECYILRKPDPAVLVALTKEPSGRIKTSSVQILDYNLNRFDIDDRKGLEIVILTALLTFQDSNDAYHTPPVEGMPPPAQISSPFAFFGSSRRASDTSESALSRQVSELPSQDAPLLPPRPPPKTGIERITELHMLKTLQGEGEANEIEVGLEGSADDYAQYAQRLLEGNGMEFIIIRSASASEVPKVLQVVEHTKRLRHKAGLDEEQELYQYVLYNTDKAKGPRRINLDDRAPTKEYTPPTSLKIHLSKIPVPELRPKAEITPTKSRVPSSSSRPPALLPDKSKERGNGTKEPKVDRAKEHEKERLRLFEQAREEREKAEKAKGKDKKDKRSDKVKERERLKEEEKERQREKEAEKEREKARKIAEKEAKRKDKDKK
;
A
#
# COMPACT_ATOMS: atom_id res chain seq x y z
N MET A 1 -11.55 -6.92 22.69
CA MET A 1 -10.75 -5.68 22.84
C MET A 1 -11.48 -4.60 22.03
N SER A 2 -11.65 -3.39 22.56
CA SER A 2 -12.35 -2.31 21.86
C SER A 2 -11.46 -1.72 20.77
N LEU A 3 -11.83 -1.93 19.51
CA LEU A 3 -11.40 -1.07 18.41
C LEU A 3 -12.23 0.22 18.47
N ASP A 4 -11.62 1.33 18.06
CA ASP A 4 -12.13 2.68 18.33
C ASP A 4 -13.57 2.91 17.88
N GLN A 5 -14.31 3.66 18.70
CA GLN A 5 -15.70 4.10 18.46
C GLN A 5 -15.84 5.07 17.27
N ASN A 6 -14.74 5.36 16.56
CA ASN A 6 -14.61 6.26 15.42
C ASN A 6 -14.29 5.52 14.09
N LEU A 7 -14.52 4.20 14.04
CA LEU A 7 -14.17 3.33 12.90
C LEU A 7 -15.41 2.60 12.39
N PHE A 8 -16.07 3.18 11.38
CA PHE A 8 -17.18 2.52 10.72
C PHE A 8 -16.66 1.38 9.82
N THR A 9 -16.96 0.14 10.19
CA THR A 9 -16.46 -1.07 9.50
C THR A 9 -17.64 -1.89 8.99
N LEU A 10 -17.62 -2.25 7.71
CA LEU A 10 -18.62 -3.07 7.07
C LEU A 10 -17.98 -4.32 6.44
N THR A 11 -18.63 -5.47 6.62
CA THR A 11 -18.26 -6.75 5.99
C THR A 11 -19.16 -6.97 4.78
N LEU A 12 -18.57 -7.35 3.64
CA LEU A 12 -19.31 -7.66 2.43
C LEU A 12 -19.76 -9.13 2.48
N SER A 13 -21.07 -9.34 2.60
CA SER A 13 -21.72 -10.65 2.74
C SER A 13 -22.57 -10.95 1.50
N PRO A 14 -22.08 -11.77 0.55
CA PRO A 14 -22.88 -12.21 -0.59
C PRO A 14 -24.12 -12.97 -0.11
N ASN A 15 -25.27 -12.68 -0.72
CA ASN A 15 -26.49 -13.41 -0.41
C ASN A 15 -26.35 -14.89 -0.87
N LYS A 16 -26.95 -15.82 -0.11
CA LYS A 16 -26.84 -17.27 -0.38
C LYS A 16 -27.79 -17.74 -1.50
N ASP A 17 -28.89 -17.02 -1.68
CA ASP A 17 -29.98 -17.39 -2.58
C ASP A 17 -29.90 -16.65 -3.93
N ASP A 18 -29.37 -15.40 -3.92
CA ASP A 18 -29.12 -14.62 -5.14
C ASP A 18 -27.66 -14.10 -5.22
N PRO A 19 -26.84 -14.57 -6.16
CA PRO A 19 -25.45 -14.11 -6.32
C PRO A 19 -25.31 -12.66 -6.81
N ASN A 20 -26.38 -12.01 -7.26
CA ASN A 20 -26.38 -10.60 -7.64
C ASN A 20 -26.50 -9.66 -6.44
N ILE A 21 -26.89 -10.18 -5.27
CA ILE A 21 -27.11 -9.41 -4.05
C ILE A 21 -25.91 -9.54 -3.12
N THR A 22 -25.46 -8.43 -2.54
CA THR A 22 -24.41 -8.41 -1.51
C THR A 22 -24.79 -7.40 -0.44
N ASP A 23 -24.93 -7.88 0.80
CA ASP A 23 -25.25 -7.04 1.95
C ASP A 23 -23.96 -6.58 2.62
N LEU A 24 -23.92 -5.32 3.04
CA LEU A 24 -22.82 -4.73 3.79
C LEU A 24 -23.27 -4.62 5.25
N VAL A 25 -22.73 -5.50 6.09
CA VAL A 25 -23.14 -5.66 7.50
C VAL A 25 -22.10 -5.10 8.47
N ASP A 26 -22.54 -4.52 9.57
CA ASP A 26 -21.64 -4.08 10.65
C ASP A 26 -21.12 -5.27 11.48
N PRO A 27 -20.20 -5.07 12.46
CA PRO A 27 -19.68 -6.15 13.31
C PRO A 27 -20.71 -6.80 14.25
N SER A 28 -21.95 -6.26 14.30
CA SER A 28 -23.09 -6.82 15.03
C SER A 28 -24.08 -7.54 14.09
N ASP A 29 -23.69 -7.76 12.82
CA ASP A 29 -24.47 -8.40 11.75
C ASP A 29 -25.73 -7.60 11.30
N ASN A 30 -25.80 -6.29 11.59
CA ASN A 30 -26.88 -5.45 11.06
C ASN A 30 -26.53 -5.00 9.62
N PRO A 31 -27.43 -5.16 8.63
CA PRO A 31 -27.19 -4.68 7.27
C PRO A 31 -27.43 -3.18 7.17
N HIS A 32 -26.41 -2.43 6.73
CA HIS A 32 -26.49 -0.97 6.49
C HIS A 32 -26.71 -0.63 5.02
N TYR A 33 -26.23 -1.47 4.10
CA TYR A 33 -26.42 -1.30 2.66
C TYR A 33 -26.66 -2.63 1.97
N ARG A 34 -27.45 -2.61 0.89
CA ARG A 34 -27.64 -3.73 -0.02
C ARG A 34 -27.21 -3.34 -1.43
N LYS A 35 -26.20 -4.01 -1.96
CA LYS A 35 -25.88 -4.01 -3.40
C LYS A 35 -26.83 -4.97 -4.11
N GLU A 36 -27.35 -4.55 -5.26
CA GLU A 36 -27.98 -5.42 -6.25
C GLU A 36 -27.35 -5.15 -7.63
N ARG A 37 -26.84 -6.20 -8.29
CA ARG A 37 -26.34 -6.11 -9.66
C ARG A 37 -27.48 -6.36 -10.64
N VAL A 38 -27.80 -5.38 -11.49
CA VAL A 38 -28.89 -5.48 -12.45
C VAL A 38 -28.41 -6.23 -13.72
N PRO A 39 -29.05 -7.33 -14.13
CA PRO A 39 -28.72 -8.01 -15.39
C PRO A 39 -29.12 -7.15 -16.60
N GLY A 40 -28.21 -6.96 -17.56
CA GLY A 40 -28.51 -6.16 -18.75
C GLY A 40 -27.35 -6.03 -19.74
N ASN A 41 -27.61 -5.36 -20.86
CA ASN A 41 -26.63 -5.10 -21.93
C ASN A 41 -25.58 -4.05 -21.54
N VAL A 42 -25.91 -3.18 -20.59
CA VAL A 42 -25.00 -2.20 -19.96
C VAL A 42 -24.75 -2.63 -18.53
N TYR A 43 -23.58 -2.28 -17.99
CA TYR A 43 -23.30 -2.50 -16.58
C TYR A 43 -24.15 -1.54 -15.73
N GLN A 44 -25.00 -2.10 -14.88
CA GLN A 44 -25.74 -1.37 -13.87
C GLN A 44 -25.70 -2.11 -12.53
N MET A 45 -25.54 -1.35 -11.45
CA MET A 45 -25.56 -1.83 -10.08
C MET A 45 -26.28 -0.79 -9.21
N ASN A 46 -27.24 -1.22 -8.41
CA ASN A 46 -27.99 -0.38 -7.49
C ASN A 46 -27.49 -0.60 -6.05
N VAL A 47 -27.58 0.42 -5.21
CA VAL A 47 -27.30 0.36 -3.77
C VAL A 47 -28.51 0.90 -3.01
N TYR A 48 -29.01 0.13 -2.07
CA TYR A 48 -30.22 0.41 -1.28
C TYR A 48 -29.92 0.50 0.22
N ASP A 49 -30.76 1.25 0.94
CA ASP A 49 -30.93 1.08 2.39
C ASP A 49 -31.79 -0.17 2.65
N PRO A 50 -31.29 -1.21 3.35
CA PRO A 50 -32.04 -2.43 3.64
C PRO A 50 -33.29 -2.21 4.49
N LEU A 51 -33.32 -1.17 5.33
CA LEU A 51 -34.42 -0.91 6.26
C LEU A 51 -35.60 -0.19 5.59
N SER A 52 -35.33 0.90 4.85
CA SER A 52 -36.38 1.63 4.13
C SER A 52 -36.64 1.14 2.71
N GLN A 53 -35.78 0.29 2.16
CA GLN A 53 -35.74 -0.10 0.74
C GLN A 53 -35.54 1.08 -0.24
N SER A 54 -35.11 2.24 0.27
CA SER A 54 -34.80 3.42 -0.54
C SER A 54 -33.59 3.14 -1.44
N LEU A 55 -33.72 3.45 -2.74
CA LEU A 55 -32.58 3.49 -3.66
C LEU A 55 -31.69 4.67 -3.25
N LEU A 56 -30.43 4.40 -2.92
CA LEU A 56 -29.46 5.40 -2.50
C LEU A 56 -28.57 5.83 -3.66
N ALA A 57 -28.08 4.86 -4.44
CA ALA A 57 -27.20 5.10 -5.57
C ALA A 57 -27.38 4.09 -6.70
N THR A 58 -27.13 4.53 -7.93
CA THR A 58 -27.03 3.70 -9.13
C THR A 58 -25.67 3.93 -9.78
N ALA A 59 -24.89 2.88 -9.98
CA ALA A 59 -23.67 2.92 -10.79
C ALA A 59 -23.94 2.38 -12.19
N THR A 60 -23.51 3.11 -13.22
CA THR A 60 -23.65 2.72 -14.63
C THR A 60 -22.34 2.80 -15.41
N ALA A 61 -22.18 1.92 -16.40
CA ALA A 61 -21.11 1.97 -17.40
C ALA A 61 -21.44 1.11 -18.64
N PRO A 62 -20.73 1.28 -19.77
CA PRO A 62 -20.90 0.39 -20.93
C PRO A 62 -20.63 -1.09 -20.63
N ASN A 63 -19.71 -1.39 -19.70
CA ASN A 63 -19.43 -2.73 -19.18
C ASN A 63 -18.76 -2.64 -17.80
N ALA A 64 -18.73 -3.77 -17.08
CA ALA A 64 -18.16 -3.84 -15.73
C ALA A 64 -16.68 -3.46 -15.71
N THR A 65 -15.93 -3.77 -16.76
CA THR A 65 -14.48 -3.51 -16.90
C THR A 65 -14.15 -2.11 -17.44
N SER A 66 -15.16 -1.24 -17.62
CA SER A 66 -14.99 0.09 -18.20
C SER A 66 -14.07 0.96 -17.34
N LYS A 67 -13.17 1.70 -17.98
CA LYS A 67 -12.26 2.68 -17.35
C LYS A 67 -12.95 3.99 -16.91
N HIS A 68 -14.24 4.12 -17.21
CA HIS A 68 -15.08 5.23 -16.77
C HIS A 68 -16.43 4.67 -16.34
N LYS A 69 -16.91 5.12 -15.18
CA LYS A 69 -18.16 4.71 -14.56
C LYS A 69 -18.84 5.97 -13.98
N THR A 70 -20.16 5.96 -13.95
CA THR A 70 -20.94 7.07 -13.39
C THR A 70 -21.72 6.56 -12.20
N ILE A 71 -21.64 7.24 -11.06
CA ILE A 71 -22.50 7.03 -9.90
C ILE A 71 -23.52 8.15 -9.88
N GLU A 72 -24.80 7.81 -9.78
CA GLU A 72 -25.91 8.73 -9.52
C GLU A 72 -26.45 8.43 -8.13
N LEU A 73 -26.39 9.41 -7.22
CA LEU A 73 -27.12 9.38 -5.95
C LEU A 73 -28.57 9.80 -6.19
N HIS A 74 -29.50 9.35 -5.33
CA HIS A 74 -30.94 9.59 -5.49
C HIS A 74 -31.60 10.40 -4.37
N ASN A 75 -30.89 10.75 -3.30
CA ASN A 75 -31.42 11.59 -2.22
C ASN A 75 -30.29 12.33 -1.45
N PRO A 76 -29.88 13.53 -1.88
CA PRO A 76 -30.33 14.27 -3.07
C PRO A 76 -29.77 13.67 -4.39
N SER A 77 -30.34 14.07 -5.52
CA SER A 77 -29.85 13.64 -6.83
C SER A 77 -28.52 14.30 -7.18
N GLN A 78 -27.44 13.52 -7.31
CA GLN A 78 -26.10 14.02 -7.62
C GLN A 78 -25.30 13.01 -8.43
N ILE A 79 -24.62 13.48 -9.49
CA ILE A 79 -23.83 12.64 -10.39
C ILE A 79 -22.34 12.79 -10.07
N VAL A 80 -21.65 11.65 -9.90
CA VAL A 80 -20.22 11.55 -9.60
C VAL A 80 -19.54 10.68 -10.66
N GLU A 81 -18.52 11.22 -11.30
CA GLU A 81 -17.73 10.51 -12.30
C GLU A 81 -16.53 9.79 -11.68
N LEU A 82 -16.47 8.47 -11.85
CA LEU A 82 -15.29 7.65 -11.58
C LEU A 82 -14.45 7.54 -12.85
N LYS A 83 -13.16 7.89 -12.75
CA LYS A 83 -12.19 7.81 -13.86
C LYS A 83 -10.96 7.01 -13.45
N TYR A 84 -10.62 6.00 -14.24
CA TYR A 84 -9.36 5.28 -14.11
C TYR A 84 -8.21 6.18 -14.59
N THR A 85 -7.30 6.53 -13.68
CA THR A 85 -6.11 7.35 -13.96
C THR A 85 -4.82 6.56 -13.89
N GLY A 86 -4.90 5.24 -13.76
CA GLY A 86 -3.76 4.32 -13.78
C GLY A 86 -3.20 4.11 -15.19
N THR A 87 -1.90 3.83 -15.26
CA THR A 87 -1.26 3.25 -16.46
C THR A 87 -0.98 1.76 -16.25
N LEU A 88 -0.26 1.46 -15.18
CA LEU A 88 0.14 0.11 -14.73
C LEU A 88 -0.30 -0.23 -13.30
N THR A 89 -0.93 0.73 -12.60
CA THR A 89 -1.33 0.61 -11.19
C THR A 89 -2.82 0.89 -11.05
N PHE A 90 -3.50 0.16 -10.17
CA PHE A 90 -4.91 0.41 -9.86
C PHE A 90 -5.04 1.81 -9.25
N LYS A 91 -5.52 2.77 -10.05
CA LYS A 91 -5.77 4.14 -9.64
C LYS A 91 -7.07 4.65 -10.24
N TRP A 92 -8.00 5.00 -9.37
CA TRP A 92 -9.31 5.54 -9.71
C TRP A 92 -9.52 6.86 -9.00
N ARG A 93 -10.10 7.85 -9.67
CA ARG A 93 -10.40 9.15 -9.08
C ARG A 93 -11.85 9.54 -9.27
N PHE A 94 -12.35 10.30 -8.32
CA PHE A 94 -13.60 11.02 -8.37
C PHE A 94 -13.44 12.37 -7.66
N GLN A 95 -14.39 13.28 -7.87
CA GLN A 95 -14.50 14.52 -7.12
C GLN A 95 -15.78 14.48 -6.31
N TRP A 96 -15.72 14.98 -5.08
CA TRP A 96 -16.87 15.18 -4.21
C TRP A 96 -16.73 16.57 -3.58
N GLU A 97 -17.76 17.41 -3.75
CA GLU A 97 -17.73 18.81 -3.35
C GLU A 97 -16.45 19.51 -3.88
N GLN A 98 -15.66 20.17 -3.03
CA GLN A 98 -14.40 20.83 -3.41
C GLN A 98 -13.16 19.91 -3.27
N HIS A 99 -13.36 18.61 -3.05
CA HIS A 99 -12.32 17.63 -2.72
C HIS A 99 -12.09 16.60 -3.84
N GLU A 100 -10.81 16.30 -4.14
CA GLU A 100 -10.42 15.25 -5.09
C GLU A 100 -10.05 13.97 -4.30
N PHE A 101 -10.62 12.83 -4.69
CA PHE A 101 -10.36 11.54 -4.05
C PHE A 101 -9.64 10.59 -5.02
N GLU A 102 -8.76 9.73 -4.49
CA GLU A 102 -8.01 8.72 -5.25
C GLU A 102 -8.00 7.37 -4.52
N TRP A 103 -8.59 6.36 -5.14
CA TRP A 103 -8.41 4.96 -4.79
C TRP A 103 -7.09 4.42 -5.34
N LYS A 104 -6.30 3.74 -4.50
CA LYS A 104 -5.07 3.01 -4.84
C LYS A 104 -5.16 1.59 -4.27
N ARG A 105 -5.38 0.59 -5.14
CA ARG A 105 -5.73 -0.78 -4.74
C ARG A 105 -6.78 -0.79 -3.60
N GLU A 106 -6.37 -1.14 -2.38
CA GLU A 106 -7.23 -1.30 -1.19
C GLU A 106 -7.49 0.02 -0.41
N GLU A 107 -6.90 1.13 -0.82
CA GLU A 107 -6.86 2.37 -0.03
C GLU A 107 -7.56 3.53 -0.77
N CYS A 108 -8.46 4.25 -0.09
CA CYS A 108 -9.04 5.50 -0.59
C CYS A 108 -8.42 6.71 0.11
N TYR A 109 -7.93 7.67 -0.67
CA TYR A 109 -7.29 8.88 -0.20
C TYR A 109 -8.05 10.15 -0.60
N ILE A 110 -8.06 11.15 0.27
CA ILE A 110 -8.37 12.54 -0.09
C ILE A 110 -7.07 13.28 -0.47
N LEU A 111 -7.04 13.90 -1.65
CA LEU A 111 -5.88 14.59 -2.22
C LEU A 111 -5.92 16.09 -1.89
N ARG A 112 -4.84 16.64 -1.31
CA ARG A 112 -4.84 18.00 -0.73
C ARG A 112 -3.60 18.82 -1.06
N LYS A 113 -3.25 19.02 -2.33
CA LYS A 113 -2.02 19.73 -2.72
C LYS A 113 -1.97 21.16 -2.12
N PRO A 114 -0.87 21.57 -1.44
CA PRO A 114 0.45 20.95 -1.39
C PRO A 114 0.66 19.95 -0.25
N ASP A 115 -0.31 19.78 0.66
CA ASP A 115 -0.24 18.88 1.80
C ASP A 115 -0.31 17.40 1.35
N PRO A 116 0.18 16.45 2.19
CA PRO A 116 0.06 15.04 1.90
C PRO A 116 -1.41 14.60 1.85
N ALA A 117 -1.66 13.63 0.97
CA ALA A 117 -2.93 12.92 0.88
C ALA A 117 -3.22 12.18 2.20
N VAL A 118 -4.49 12.07 2.57
CA VAL A 118 -4.92 11.46 3.83
C VAL A 118 -5.80 10.25 3.53
N LEU A 119 -5.52 9.12 4.18
CA LEU A 119 -6.30 7.89 4.04
C LEU A 119 -7.68 8.08 4.68
N VAL A 120 -8.76 7.81 3.94
CA VAL A 120 -10.15 7.99 4.38
C VAL A 120 -10.97 6.69 4.36
N ALA A 121 -10.58 5.71 3.57
CA ALA A 121 -11.09 4.34 3.67
C ALA A 121 -9.99 3.33 3.38
N LEU A 122 -10.09 2.16 4.00
CA LEU A 122 -9.22 1.01 3.81
C LEU A 122 -10.08 -0.25 3.63
N THR A 123 -9.73 -1.09 2.68
CA THR A 123 -10.35 -2.41 2.50
C THR A 123 -9.42 -3.52 2.96
N LYS A 124 -9.94 -4.74 3.07
CA LYS A 124 -9.15 -5.94 3.31
C LYS A 124 -9.51 -7.00 2.28
N GLU A 125 -8.50 -7.57 1.64
CA GLU A 125 -8.62 -8.79 0.85
C GLU A 125 -8.14 -9.99 1.71
N PRO A 126 -8.91 -11.10 1.80
CA PRO A 126 -8.49 -12.27 2.55
C PRO A 126 -7.44 -13.05 1.74
N SER A 127 -6.39 -13.51 2.42
CA SER A 127 -5.25 -14.19 1.78
C SER A 127 -5.68 -15.30 0.82
N GLY A 128 -5.23 -15.22 -0.43
CA GLY A 128 -5.56 -16.18 -1.49
C GLY A 128 -6.87 -15.90 -2.26
N ARG A 129 -7.53 -14.74 -2.08
CA ARG A 129 -8.65 -14.30 -2.92
C ARG A 129 -8.59 -12.81 -3.26
N ILE A 130 -8.64 -12.50 -4.56
CA ILE A 130 -8.77 -11.13 -5.10
C ILE A 130 -10.24 -10.67 -4.99
N LYS A 131 -10.78 -10.66 -3.76
CA LYS A 131 -12.14 -10.19 -3.46
C LYS A 131 -12.14 -9.49 -2.10
N THR A 132 -12.52 -8.22 -2.09
CA THR A 132 -12.72 -7.45 -0.86
C THR A 132 -13.70 -8.14 0.08
N SER A 133 -13.30 -8.36 1.33
CA SER A 133 -14.13 -8.97 2.37
C SER A 133 -14.70 -7.96 3.35
N SER A 134 -13.99 -6.85 3.60
CA SER A 134 -14.46 -5.77 4.47
C SER A 134 -13.93 -4.41 4.00
N VAL A 135 -14.67 -3.36 4.32
CA VAL A 135 -14.29 -1.96 4.16
C VAL A 135 -14.39 -1.25 5.51
N GLN A 136 -13.43 -0.35 5.76
CA GLN A 136 -13.32 0.43 6.99
C GLN A 136 -13.17 1.90 6.60
N ILE A 137 -14.16 2.72 6.96
CA ILE A 137 -14.17 4.16 6.74
C ILE A 137 -13.57 4.83 7.98
N LEU A 138 -12.64 5.75 7.74
CA LEU A 138 -11.83 6.41 8.77
C LEU A 138 -12.43 7.78 9.07
N ASP A 139 -13.60 7.79 9.71
CA ASP A 139 -14.39 9.01 10.00
C ASP A 139 -13.57 10.06 10.73
N TYR A 140 -12.68 9.65 11.64
CA TYR A 140 -11.73 10.54 12.31
C TYR A 140 -10.87 11.38 11.33
N ASN A 141 -10.50 10.82 10.18
CA ASN A 141 -9.77 11.55 9.15
C ASN A 141 -10.71 12.43 8.30
N LEU A 142 -11.92 11.96 7.97
CA LEU A 142 -12.93 12.75 7.26
C LEU A 142 -13.39 13.98 8.07
N ASN A 143 -13.50 13.85 9.39
CA ASN A 143 -13.86 14.90 10.34
C ASN A 143 -12.91 16.12 10.35
N ARG A 144 -11.76 16.04 9.67
CA ARG A 144 -10.76 17.11 9.55
C ARG A 144 -10.96 17.99 8.31
N PHE A 145 -11.98 17.70 7.51
CA PHE A 145 -12.27 18.39 6.25
C PHE A 145 -13.69 18.96 6.25
N ASP A 146 -13.84 20.07 5.54
CA ASP A 146 -15.11 20.78 5.36
C ASP A 146 -15.93 20.02 4.30
N ILE A 147 -16.41 18.83 4.68
CA ILE A 147 -17.29 17.98 3.89
C ILE A 147 -18.70 18.12 4.45
N ASP A 148 -19.60 18.67 3.63
CA ASP A 148 -20.96 19.02 4.02
C ASP A 148 -21.86 17.77 4.02
N ASP A 149 -21.96 17.07 2.88
CA ASP A 149 -22.68 15.79 2.77
C ASP A 149 -21.73 14.60 2.89
N ARG A 150 -21.46 14.26 4.15
CA ARG A 150 -20.68 13.09 4.53
C ARG A 150 -21.37 11.77 4.20
N LYS A 151 -22.71 11.74 4.16
CA LYS A 151 -23.47 10.50 3.91
C LYS A 151 -23.48 10.17 2.42
N GLY A 152 -23.66 11.16 1.56
CA GLY A 152 -23.42 11.04 0.12
C GLY A 152 -21.99 10.58 -0.17
N LEU A 153 -20.97 11.17 0.46
CA LEU A 153 -19.59 10.70 0.31
C LEU A 153 -19.39 9.24 0.74
N GLU A 154 -19.96 8.83 1.88
CA GLU A 154 -19.93 7.45 2.36
C GLU A 154 -20.50 6.49 1.30
N ILE A 155 -21.69 6.80 0.78
CA ILE A 155 -22.37 6.04 -0.27
C ILE A 155 -21.54 6.00 -1.56
N VAL A 156 -20.89 7.10 -1.96
CA VAL A 156 -20.00 7.16 -3.14
C VAL A 156 -18.77 6.28 -2.96
N ILE A 157 -18.11 6.33 -1.80
CA ILE A 157 -16.94 5.50 -1.47
C ILE A 157 -17.31 4.01 -1.54
N LEU A 158 -18.42 3.62 -0.92
CA LEU A 158 -18.92 2.24 -0.92
C LEU A 158 -19.35 1.78 -2.32
N THR A 159 -20.10 2.61 -3.04
CA THR A 159 -20.55 2.30 -4.41
C THR A 159 -19.35 2.13 -5.34
N ALA A 160 -18.35 3.03 -5.27
CA ALA A 160 -17.13 2.91 -6.06
C ALA A 160 -16.43 1.57 -5.83
N LEU A 161 -16.21 1.20 -4.56
CA LEU A 161 -15.62 -0.09 -4.18
C LEU A 161 -16.38 -1.28 -4.77
N LEU A 162 -17.71 -1.29 -4.64
CA LEU A 162 -18.55 -2.37 -5.15
C LEU A 162 -18.46 -2.48 -6.69
N THR A 163 -18.31 -1.36 -7.41
CA THR A 163 -18.04 -1.42 -8.86
C THR A 163 -16.67 -1.98 -9.22
N PHE A 164 -15.67 -1.87 -8.34
CA PHE A 164 -14.35 -2.45 -8.54
C PHE A 164 -14.37 -3.95 -8.32
N GLN A 165 -15.13 -4.42 -7.32
CA GLN A 165 -15.39 -5.85 -7.12
C GLN A 165 -16.04 -6.48 -8.35
N ASP A 166 -17.07 -5.85 -8.93
CA ASP A 166 -17.69 -6.34 -10.18
C ASP A 166 -16.74 -6.30 -11.38
N SER A 167 -15.78 -5.35 -11.40
CA SER A 167 -14.74 -5.28 -12.43
C SER A 167 -13.80 -6.47 -12.32
N ASN A 168 -13.32 -6.77 -11.11
CA ASN A 168 -12.43 -7.90 -10.84
C ASN A 168 -13.13 -9.24 -11.11
N ASP A 169 -14.37 -9.40 -10.67
CA ASP A 169 -15.16 -10.61 -10.94
C ASP A 169 -15.33 -10.84 -12.45
N ALA A 170 -15.59 -9.79 -13.24
CA ALA A 170 -15.68 -9.89 -14.69
C ALA A 170 -14.34 -10.25 -15.37
N TYR A 171 -13.20 -9.89 -14.79
CA TYR A 171 -11.88 -10.33 -15.28
C TYR A 171 -11.55 -11.79 -14.92
N HIS A 172 -12.18 -12.35 -13.88
CA HIS A 172 -11.83 -13.66 -13.32
C HIS A 172 -12.90 -14.75 -13.50
N THR A 173 -14.11 -14.43 -13.97
CA THR A 173 -15.08 -15.43 -14.43
C THR A 173 -14.58 -16.13 -15.69
N PRO A 174 -14.44 -17.48 -15.69
CA PRO A 174 -14.13 -18.21 -16.92
C PRO A 174 -15.29 -18.09 -17.92
N PRO A 175 -15.03 -18.10 -19.24
CA PRO A 175 -16.08 -18.09 -20.25
C PRO A 175 -16.98 -19.32 -20.10
N VAL A 176 -18.29 -19.09 -20.01
CA VAL A 176 -19.29 -20.17 -20.08
C VAL A 176 -19.42 -20.62 -21.53
N GLU A 177 -19.27 -21.93 -21.79
CA GLU A 177 -19.46 -22.49 -23.12
C GLU A 177 -20.89 -22.24 -23.62
N GLY A 178 -21.03 -21.64 -24.80
CA GLY A 178 -22.31 -21.53 -25.51
C GLY A 178 -22.83 -20.13 -25.84
N MET A 179 -22.19 -19.04 -25.36
CA MET A 179 -22.63 -17.67 -25.67
C MET A 179 -21.70 -16.99 -26.72
N PRO A 180 -22.22 -16.34 -27.77
CA PRO A 180 -21.38 -15.65 -28.75
C PRO A 180 -20.68 -14.44 -28.09
N PRO A 181 -19.39 -14.19 -28.39
CA PRO A 181 -18.65 -13.11 -27.76
C PRO A 181 -19.18 -11.72 -28.18
N PRO A 182 -19.28 -10.75 -27.26
CA PRO A 182 -19.54 -9.36 -27.64
C PRO A 182 -18.39 -8.83 -28.51
N ALA A 183 -18.74 -7.98 -29.49
CA ALA A 183 -17.82 -7.51 -30.51
C ALA A 183 -16.53 -6.92 -29.91
N GLN A 184 -15.42 -7.63 -30.09
CA GLN A 184 -14.12 -7.23 -29.55
C GLN A 184 -13.54 -6.06 -30.34
N ILE A 185 -13.44 -4.89 -29.69
CA ILE A 185 -12.48 -3.87 -30.11
C ILE A 185 -11.09 -4.42 -29.75
N SER A 186 -10.28 -4.64 -30.77
CA SER A 186 -9.00 -5.34 -30.70
C SER A 186 -8.06 -4.86 -29.58
N SER A 187 -7.58 -5.78 -28.76
CA SER A 187 -6.36 -5.61 -27.95
C SER A 187 -5.65 -6.97 -27.77
N PRO A 188 -4.31 -7.04 -27.88
CA PRO A 188 -3.64 -8.26 -28.32
C PRO A 188 -3.10 -9.14 -27.17
N PHE A 189 -3.96 -9.58 -26.25
CA PHE A 189 -3.54 -10.49 -25.15
C PHE A 189 -4.55 -11.60 -24.89
N ALA A 190 -4.49 -12.62 -25.76
CA ALA A 190 -4.88 -14.00 -25.45
C ALA A 190 -3.64 -14.90 -25.64
N PHE A 191 -3.72 -16.17 -25.20
CA PHE A 191 -2.61 -17.12 -24.96
C PHE A 191 -1.80 -16.82 -23.67
N PHE A 192 -1.56 -17.76 -22.74
CA PHE A 192 -1.81 -19.21 -22.74
C PHE A 192 -2.57 -19.68 -21.48
N GLY A 193 -3.58 -20.52 -21.68
CA GLY A 193 -4.21 -21.31 -20.63
C GLY A 193 -4.50 -22.72 -21.15
N SER A 194 -3.55 -23.65 -21.00
CA SER A 194 -3.81 -25.08 -21.23
C SER A 194 -3.84 -25.82 -19.89
N SER A 195 -5.06 -26.13 -19.47
CA SER A 195 -5.30 -27.08 -18.39
C SER A 195 -4.72 -28.45 -18.76
N ARG A 196 -3.89 -29.03 -17.89
CA ARG A 196 -3.50 -30.44 -17.95
C ARG A 196 -4.18 -31.19 -16.82
N ARG A 197 -5.36 -31.73 -17.11
CA ARG A 197 -6.01 -32.74 -16.27
C ARG A 197 -5.32 -34.08 -16.52
N ALA A 198 -4.99 -34.80 -15.46
CA ALA A 198 -4.43 -36.15 -15.56
C ALA A 198 -5.50 -37.15 -16.03
N SER A 199 -5.12 -38.05 -16.93
CA SER A 199 -5.78 -39.34 -17.13
C SER A 199 -4.79 -40.32 -17.76
N ASP A 200 -5.06 -41.60 -17.56
CA ASP A 200 -4.05 -42.66 -17.52
C ASP A 200 -3.76 -43.34 -18.87
N THR A 201 -2.63 -44.05 -18.87
CA THR A 201 -2.20 -45.16 -19.74
C THR A 201 -3.20 -45.75 -20.77
N SER A 202 -2.84 -45.72 -22.06
CA SER A 202 -2.71 -46.94 -22.90
C SER A 202 -2.07 -46.65 -24.27
N GLU A 203 -1.51 -47.69 -24.87
CA GLU A 203 -0.43 -47.75 -25.86
C GLU A 203 -0.64 -47.10 -27.24
N SER A 204 0.52 -46.82 -27.87
CA SER A 204 0.68 -46.40 -29.26
C SER A 204 0.87 -47.59 -30.20
N ALA A 205 0.25 -47.58 -31.39
CA ALA A 205 0.76 -48.33 -32.56
C ALA A 205 0.22 -47.84 -33.91
N LEU A 206 1.15 -47.39 -34.79
CA LEU A 206 1.19 -47.56 -36.26
C LEU A 206 0.04 -46.99 -37.12
N SER A 207 0.22 -45.98 -37.98
CA SER A 207 1.10 -45.85 -39.17
C SER A 207 0.48 -46.29 -40.51
N ARG A 208 0.18 -45.30 -41.38
CA ARG A 208 0.22 -45.30 -42.86
C ARG A 208 -0.21 -43.90 -43.35
N GLN A 209 0.65 -43.13 -44.03
CA GLN A 209 0.76 -43.03 -45.50
C GLN A 209 -0.58 -42.80 -46.22
N VAL A 210 -0.75 -41.94 -47.22
CA VAL A 210 -0.03 -40.87 -47.94
C VAL A 210 -1.02 -40.49 -49.07
N SER A 211 -1.20 -39.22 -49.42
CA SER A 211 -1.40 -38.73 -50.81
C SER A 211 -1.56 -37.20 -50.83
N GLU A 212 -1.03 -36.59 -51.88
CA GLU A 212 -0.84 -35.13 -52.03
C GLU A 212 -2.03 -34.41 -52.67
N LEU A 213 -2.19 -33.12 -52.36
CA LEU A 213 -2.15 -32.00 -53.33
C LEU A 213 -2.23 -30.64 -52.57
N PRO A 214 -1.78 -29.51 -53.15
CA PRO A 214 -1.13 -28.45 -52.39
C PRO A 214 -2.04 -27.27 -51.99
N SER A 215 -1.69 -26.62 -50.88
CA SER A 215 -2.12 -25.26 -50.56
C SER A 215 -0.98 -24.46 -49.90
N GLN A 216 -0.90 -23.19 -50.32
CA GLN A 216 0.17 -22.20 -50.15
C GLN A 216 0.91 -22.11 -48.80
N ASP A 217 2.17 -21.67 -48.87
CA ASP A 217 3.04 -21.34 -47.74
C ASP A 217 2.38 -20.48 -46.66
N ALA A 218 2.30 -21.01 -45.44
CA ALA A 218 2.19 -20.21 -44.24
C ALA A 218 3.60 -19.89 -43.70
N PRO A 219 3.93 -18.64 -43.37
CA PRO A 219 5.27 -18.29 -42.88
C PRO A 219 5.57 -18.99 -41.55
N LEU A 220 6.77 -19.58 -41.45
CA LEU A 220 7.24 -20.28 -40.26
C LEU A 220 7.20 -19.36 -39.04
N LEU A 221 6.47 -19.77 -38.00
CA LEU A 221 6.44 -19.06 -36.72
C LEU A 221 7.85 -19.05 -36.10
N PRO A 222 8.30 -17.91 -35.54
CA PRO A 222 9.62 -17.81 -34.94
C PRO A 222 9.78 -18.80 -33.76
N PRO A 223 10.97 -19.38 -33.57
CA PRO A 223 11.22 -20.32 -32.47
C PRO A 223 10.98 -19.64 -31.12
N ARG A 224 10.39 -20.38 -30.17
CA ARG A 224 10.15 -19.87 -28.82
C ARG A 224 11.49 -19.53 -28.15
N PRO A 225 11.60 -18.40 -27.42
CA PRO A 225 12.81 -18.06 -26.69
C PRO A 225 13.13 -19.12 -25.62
N PRO A 226 14.41 -19.30 -25.27
CA PRO A 226 14.81 -20.25 -24.24
C PRO A 226 14.20 -19.89 -22.87
N PRO A 227 13.99 -20.89 -21.98
CA PRO A 227 13.45 -20.64 -20.65
C PRO A 227 14.40 -19.77 -19.82
N LYS A 228 13.86 -18.73 -19.19
CA LYS A 228 14.62 -17.81 -18.31
C LYS A 228 15.13 -18.57 -17.08
N THR A 229 16.40 -18.36 -16.72
CA THR A 229 17.06 -19.02 -15.59
C THR A 229 17.74 -18.01 -14.65
N GLY A 230 18.04 -18.43 -13.41
CA GLY A 230 18.75 -17.62 -12.42
C GLY A 230 18.03 -16.31 -12.05
N ILE A 231 18.77 -15.20 -12.06
CA ILE A 231 18.27 -13.86 -11.66
C ILE A 231 17.02 -13.43 -12.44
N GLU A 232 16.92 -13.76 -13.73
CA GLU A 232 15.74 -13.41 -14.53
C GLU A 232 14.49 -14.14 -14.03
N ARG A 233 14.64 -15.39 -13.62
CA ARG A 233 13.55 -16.20 -13.04
C ARG A 233 13.15 -15.69 -11.65
N ILE A 234 14.11 -15.30 -10.82
CA ILE A 234 13.86 -14.66 -9.52
C ILE A 234 13.14 -13.32 -9.70
N THR A 235 13.57 -12.51 -10.66
CA THR A 235 12.94 -11.21 -10.99
C THR A 235 11.52 -11.42 -11.48
N GLU A 236 11.29 -12.42 -12.35
CA GLU A 236 9.96 -12.79 -12.84
C GLU A 236 9.05 -13.30 -11.71
N LEU A 237 9.54 -14.16 -10.81
CA LEU A 237 8.80 -14.66 -9.66
C LEU A 237 8.45 -13.53 -8.68
N HIS A 238 9.39 -12.64 -8.38
CA HIS A 238 9.13 -11.45 -7.54
C HIS A 238 8.10 -10.54 -8.22
N MET A 239 8.25 -10.22 -9.51
CA MET A 239 7.23 -9.45 -10.27
C MET A 239 5.85 -10.10 -10.23
N LEU A 240 5.76 -11.42 -10.46
CA LEU A 240 4.50 -12.16 -10.40
C LEU A 240 3.89 -12.09 -9.00
N LYS A 241 4.69 -12.23 -7.94
CA LYS A 241 4.23 -12.15 -6.54
C LYS A 241 3.75 -10.74 -6.16
N THR A 242 4.46 -9.69 -6.58
CA THR A 242 4.03 -8.28 -6.39
C THR A 242 2.74 -7.96 -7.18
N LEU A 243 2.62 -8.51 -8.40
CA LEU A 243 1.43 -8.37 -9.25
C LEU A 243 0.23 -9.14 -8.68
N GLN A 244 0.47 -10.30 -8.05
CA GLN A 244 -0.51 -11.09 -7.29
C GLN A 244 -0.82 -10.51 -5.90
N GLY A 245 -0.05 -9.52 -5.41
CA GLY A 245 -0.25 -8.88 -4.11
C GLY A 245 0.31 -9.65 -2.90
N GLU A 246 1.01 -10.77 -3.10
CA GLU A 246 1.54 -11.62 -2.00
C GLU A 246 2.95 -11.20 -1.50
N GLY A 247 3.49 -10.08 -1.98
CA GLY A 247 4.80 -9.58 -1.58
C GLY A 247 4.99 -8.09 -1.91
N GLU A 248 5.68 -7.39 -1.02
CA GLU A 248 6.06 -5.99 -1.17
C GLU A 248 7.25 -5.83 -2.13
N ALA A 249 7.36 -4.67 -2.79
CA ALA A 249 8.45 -4.38 -3.75
C ALA A 249 9.85 -4.34 -3.11
N ASN A 250 9.93 -4.28 -1.77
CA ASN A 250 11.15 -4.36 -0.98
C ASN A 250 11.33 -5.73 -0.29
N GLU A 251 10.46 -6.72 -0.52
CA GLU A 251 10.48 -8.03 0.14
C GLU A 251 10.89 -9.17 -0.81
N ILE A 252 12.05 -9.74 -0.55
CA ILE A 252 12.64 -10.85 -1.30
C ILE A 252 12.34 -12.16 -0.57
N GLU A 253 11.56 -13.03 -1.20
CA GLU A 253 11.30 -14.38 -0.71
C GLU A 253 12.31 -15.36 -1.31
N VAL A 254 13.15 -15.94 -0.45
CA VAL A 254 14.14 -16.95 -0.81
C VAL A 254 13.47 -18.31 -0.79
N GLY A 255 13.25 -18.85 -1.99
CA GLY A 255 12.70 -20.18 -2.24
C GLY A 255 13.74 -21.15 -2.82
N LEU A 256 13.29 -22.29 -3.34
CA LEU A 256 14.13 -23.30 -4.01
C LEU A 256 14.73 -22.80 -5.33
N GLU A 257 14.05 -21.86 -5.99
CA GLU A 257 14.36 -21.33 -7.33
C GLU A 257 15.66 -20.51 -7.34
N GLY A 258 16.66 -20.90 -8.14
CA GLY A 258 17.94 -20.18 -8.28
C GLY A 258 18.93 -20.36 -7.11
N SER A 259 20.17 -19.92 -7.30
CA SER A 259 21.26 -20.04 -6.31
C SER A 259 21.23 -18.93 -5.26
N ALA A 260 22.01 -19.07 -4.18
CA ALA A 260 22.21 -17.99 -3.22
C ALA A 260 22.88 -16.75 -3.85
N ASP A 261 23.76 -16.95 -4.83
CA ASP A 261 24.41 -15.86 -5.58
C ASP A 261 23.42 -15.10 -6.48
N ASP A 262 22.45 -15.78 -7.10
CA ASP A 262 21.41 -15.13 -7.92
C ASP A 262 20.53 -14.22 -7.06
N TYR A 263 20.07 -14.72 -5.90
CA TYR A 263 19.30 -13.94 -4.93
C TYR A 263 20.12 -12.77 -4.35
N ALA A 264 21.41 -12.95 -4.08
CA ALA A 264 22.28 -11.91 -3.57
C ALA A 264 22.53 -10.79 -4.59
N GLN A 265 22.71 -11.13 -5.87
CA GLN A 265 22.79 -10.14 -6.96
C GLN A 265 21.47 -9.39 -7.15
N TYR A 266 20.32 -10.09 -7.03
CA TYR A 266 19.01 -9.45 -7.08
C TYR A 266 18.80 -8.46 -5.92
N ALA A 267 19.13 -8.87 -4.69
CA ALA A 267 19.08 -8.03 -3.50
C ALA A 267 20.02 -6.82 -3.58
N GLN A 268 21.21 -7.00 -4.15
CA GLN A 268 22.18 -5.92 -4.34
C GLN A 268 21.66 -4.88 -5.35
N ARG A 269 21.10 -5.28 -6.50
CA ARG A 269 20.48 -4.37 -7.49
C ARG A 269 19.33 -3.55 -6.90
N LEU A 270 18.48 -4.17 -6.07
CA LEU A 270 17.41 -3.46 -5.35
C LEU A 270 17.99 -2.39 -4.39
N LEU A 271 19.14 -2.66 -3.76
CA LEU A 271 19.83 -1.73 -2.87
C LEU A 271 20.77 -0.72 -3.56
N GLU A 272 21.01 -0.80 -4.88
CA GLU A 272 21.79 0.22 -5.60
C GLU A 272 21.02 1.53 -5.74
N GLY A 273 19.71 1.48 -6.00
CA GLY A 273 18.90 2.67 -6.30
C GLY A 273 18.68 3.62 -5.11
N ASN A 274 18.68 4.92 -5.38
CA ASN A 274 18.37 5.98 -4.39
C ASN A 274 16.92 5.94 -3.85
N GLY A 275 16.00 5.25 -4.53
CA GLY A 275 14.60 5.12 -4.11
C GLY A 275 14.34 3.99 -3.10
N MET A 276 15.33 3.14 -2.82
CA MET A 276 15.18 1.98 -1.91
C MET A 276 16.16 2.12 -0.75
N GLU A 277 15.63 2.45 0.43
CA GLU A 277 16.41 2.67 1.66
C GLU A 277 16.59 1.39 2.48
N PHE A 278 15.69 0.41 2.33
CA PHE A 278 15.75 -0.88 2.99
C PHE A 278 15.12 -1.98 2.13
N ILE A 279 15.57 -3.21 2.36
CA ILE A 279 14.96 -4.45 1.86
C ILE A 279 14.72 -5.42 3.00
N ILE A 280 13.84 -6.37 2.74
CA ILE A 280 13.44 -7.46 3.63
C ILE A 280 13.75 -8.77 2.91
N ILE A 281 14.47 -9.68 3.54
CA ILE A 281 14.75 -11.02 3.00
C ILE A 281 14.08 -12.04 3.92
N ARG A 282 13.16 -12.84 3.38
CA ARG A 282 12.43 -13.89 4.12
C ARG A 282 12.64 -15.28 3.53
N SER A 283 12.58 -16.31 4.35
CA SER A 283 12.51 -17.71 3.92
C SER A 283 11.10 -18.07 3.45
N ALA A 284 10.94 -18.74 2.30
CA ALA A 284 9.63 -19.31 1.93
C ALA A 284 9.25 -20.50 2.83
N SER A 285 10.24 -21.29 3.26
CA SER A 285 10.08 -22.48 4.11
C SER A 285 11.20 -22.60 5.16
N ALA A 286 10.98 -23.41 6.20
CA ALA A 286 11.97 -23.70 7.24
C ALA A 286 13.29 -24.28 6.67
N SER A 287 13.22 -25.02 5.57
CA SER A 287 14.38 -25.59 4.86
C SER A 287 15.30 -24.54 4.23
N GLU A 288 14.80 -23.34 3.91
CA GLU A 288 15.56 -22.29 3.24
C GLU A 288 16.17 -21.26 4.20
N VAL A 289 15.95 -21.40 5.51
CA VAL A 289 16.54 -20.53 6.53
C VAL A 289 18.08 -20.43 6.43
N PRO A 290 18.84 -21.52 6.17
CA PRO A 290 20.28 -21.41 5.91
C PRO A 290 20.62 -20.66 4.62
N LYS A 291 19.78 -20.82 3.57
CA LYS A 291 19.94 -20.13 2.27
C LYS A 291 19.72 -18.63 2.42
N VAL A 292 18.75 -18.19 3.25
CA VAL A 292 18.54 -16.77 3.59
C VAL A 292 19.78 -16.14 4.21
N LEU A 293 20.45 -16.83 5.14
CA LEU A 293 21.69 -16.34 5.76
C LEU A 293 22.82 -16.18 4.73
N GLN A 294 22.99 -17.17 3.85
CA GLN A 294 23.97 -17.11 2.75
C GLN A 294 23.67 -15.93 1.80
N VAL A 295 22.40 -15.73 1.41
CA VAL A 295 21.98 -14.61 0.55
C VAL A 295 22.32 -13.27 1.22
N VAL A 296 22.05 -13.10 2.52
CA VAL A 296 22.38 -11.87 3.26
C VAL A 296 23.89 -11.64 3.29
N GLU A 297 24.69 -12.66 3.60
CA GLU A 297 26.15 -12.56 3.65
C GLU A 297 26.74 -12.22 2.26
N HIS A 298 26.30 -12.91 1.21
CA HIS A 298 26.74 -12.66 -0.16
C HIS A 298 26.32 -11.26 -0.63
N THR A 299 25.13 -10.76 -0.27
CA THR A 299 24.69 -9.40 -0.58
C THR A 299 25.61 -8.35 0.06
N LYS A 300 25.99 -8.54 1.33
CA LYS A 300 26.98 -7.68 2.01
C LYS A 300 28.35 -7.75 1.34
N ARG A 301 28.83 -8.97 1.03
CA ARG A 301 30.10 -9.20 0.35
C ARG A 301 30.16 -8.52 -1.02
N LEU A 302 29.05 -8.47 -1.76
CA LEU A 302 28.95 -7.75 -3.03
C LEU A 302 29.06 -6.22 -2.86
N ARG A 303 28.41 -5.63 -1.83
CA ARG A 303 28.55 -4.19 -1.52
C ARG A 303 29.96 -3.84 -1.04
N HIS A 304 30.57 -4.66 -0.17
CA HIS A 304 31.97 -4.49 0.24
C HIS A 304 32.92 -4.56 -0.96
N LYS A 305 32.71 -5.52 -1.88
CA LYS A 305 33.52 -5.62 -3.11
C LYS A 305 33.34 -4.42 -4.05
N ALA A 306 32.17 -3.76 -4.01
CA ALA A 306 31.88 -2.53 -4.75
C ALA A 306 32.44 -1.26 -4.08
N GLY A 307 33.10 -1.36 -2.91
CA GLY A 307 33.66 -0.21 -2.20
C GLY A 307 32.65 0.66 -1.45
N LEU A 308 31.40 0.19 -1.27
CA LEU A 308 30.32 0.99 -0.68
C LEU A 308 30.22 0.87 0.86
N ASP A 309 31.05 0.06 1.51
CA ASP A 309 30.92 -0.26 2.95
C ASP A 309 31.43 0.87 3.86
N GLU A 310 32.45 1.63 3.44
CA GLU A 310 33.05 2.71 4.26
C GLU A 310 32.14 3.94 4.40
N GLU A 311 31.25 4.18 3.41
CA GLU A 311 30.29 5.30 3.42
C GLU A 311 28.85 4.87 3.73
N GLN A 312 28.48 3.61 3.48
CA GLN A 312 27.08 3.14 3.48
C GLN A 312 26.94 1.70 4.03
N GLU A 313 27.50 1.45 5.21
CA GLU A 313 27.34 0.21 5.98
C GLU A 313 25.85 -0.14 6.16
N LEU A 314 25.49 -1.41 5.90
CA LEU A 314 24.10 -1.87 6.04
C LEU A 314 23.77 -2.30 7.48
N TYR A 315 22.81 -1.60 8.09
CA TYR A 315 22.17 -2.04 9.32
C TYR A 315 21.38 -3.33 9.07
N GLN A 316 21.54 -4.31 9.96
CA GLN A 316 20.87 -5.60 9.88
C GLN A 316 19.99 -5.81 11.12
N TYR A 317 18.71 -6.08 10.91
CA TYR A 317 17.76 -6.47 11.97
C TYR A 317 17.22 -7.86 11.68
N VAL A 318 17.37 -8.78 12.64
CA VAL A 318 16.91 -10.17 12.51
C VAL A 318 15.64 -10.35 13.33
N LEU A 319 14.56 -10.72 12.66
CA LEU A 319 13.27 -11.04 13.26
C LEU A 319 12.98 -12.54 13.10
N TYR A 320 12.77 -13.21 14.23
CA TYR A 320 12.28 -14.58 14.25
C TYR A 320 10.76 -14.55 14.30
N ASN A 321 10.10 -15.08 13.27
CA ASN A 321 8.65 -15.18 13.30
C ASN A 321 8.24 -16.31 14.26
N THR A 322 7.74 -15.93 15.44
CA THR A 322 7.38 -16.86 16.52
C THR A 322 5.87 -17.02 16.69
N ASP A 323 5.12 -16.82 15.61
CA ASP A 323 3.67 -16.98 15.53
C ASP A 323 3.22 -18.45 15.56
N LYS A 324 3.39 -19.07 16.73
CA LYS A 324 2.44 -20.07 17.22
C LYS A 324 1.69 -19.48 18.39
N ALA A 325 0.46 -19.03 18.13
CA ALA A 325 -0.48 -18.65 19.17
C ALA A 325 -0.57 -19.79 20.19
N LYS A 326 -0.11 -19.55 21.42
CA LYS A 326 -0.16 -20.54 22.49
C LYS A 326 -1.62 -20.72 22.88
N GLY A 327 -2.24 -21.76 22.34
CA GLY A 327 -3.58 -22.21 22.73
C GLY A 327 -3.67 -22.45 24.24
N PRO A 328 -4.90 -22.61 24.77
CA PRO A 328 -5.12 -22.75 26.21
C PRO A 328 -4.23 -23.84 26.80
N ARG A 329 -3.37 -23.44 27.73
CA ARG A 329 -2.35 -24.31 28.36
C ARG A 329 -3.02 -25.39 29.21
N ARG A 330 -3.28 -26.56 28.62
CA ARG A 330 -3.41 -27.80 29.39
C ARG A 330 -2.05 -28.10 30.02
N ILE A 331 -1.99 -28.07 31.34
CA ILE A 331 -0.85 -28.57 32.11
C ILE A 331 -1.11 -30.07 32.32
N ASN A 332 -0.50 -30.91 31.48
CA ASN A 332 -0.40 -32.33 31.79
C ASN A 332 0.65 -32.47 32.91
N LEU A 333 0.29 -33.12 34.01
CA LEU A 333 1.17 -33.23 35.18
C LEU A 333 2.22 -34.34 35.03
N ASP A 334 2.05 -35.22 34.04
CA ASP A 334 2.90 -36.39 33.77
C ASP A 334 3.94 -36.15 32.66
N ASP A 335 3.95 -34.97 32.02
CA ASP A 335 4.91 -34.67 30.94
C ASP A 335 6.34 -34.50 31.49
N ARG A 336 7.23 -35.41 31.09
CA ARG A 336 8.66 -35.36 31.39
C ARG A 336 9.25 -34.07 30.82
N ALA A 337 10.00 -33.32 31.66
CA ALA A 337 10.56 -32.02 31.28
C ALA A 337 11.30 -32.07 29.93
N PRO A 338 11.04 -31.14 28.99
CA PRO A 338 11.61 -31.20 27.65
C PRO A 338 13.13 -31.12 27.68
N THR A 339 13.79 -32.05 26.98
CA THR A 339 15.23 -31.99 26.74
C THR A 339 15.58 -30.72 25.97
N LYS A 340 16.69 -30.08 26.32
CA LYS A 340 17.14 -28.82 25.70
C LYS A 340 17.81 -29.05 24.34
N GLU A 341 17.14 -29.78 23.46
CA GLU A 341 17.56 -29.93 22.07
C GLU A 341 17.21 -28.66 21.30
N TYR A 342 18.14 -28.18 20.46
CA TYR A 342 17.96 -26.96 19.70
C TYR A 342 16.97 -27.19 18.56
N THR A 343 15.77 -26.61 18.67
CA THR A 343 14.81 -26.55 17.57
C THR A 343 15.16 -25.37 16.66
N PRO A 344 15.50 -25.58 15.37
CA PRO A 344 15.78 -24.48 14.45
C PRO A 344 14.54 -23.62 14.21
N PRO A 345 14.70 -22.31 13.94
CA PRO A 345 13.58 -21.40 13.71
C PRO A 345 12.83 -21.79 12.42
N THR A 346 11.50 -21.82 12.50
CA THR A 346 10.62 -22.25 11.40
C THR A 346 10.46 -21.22 10.28
N SER A 347 10.83 -19.96 10.53
CA SER A 347 10.82 -18.87 9.55
C SER A 347 11.78 -17.77 10.02
N LEU A 348 12.52 -17.19 9.08
CA LEU A 348 13.50 -16.14 9.33
C LEU A 348 13.20 -14.92 8.44
N LYS A 349 13.17 -13.73 9.04
CA LYS A 349 12.98 -12.45 8.34
C LYS A 349 14.12 -11.50 8.71
N ILE A 350 14.91 -11.07 7.73
CA ILE A 350 16.05 -10.17 7.94
C ILE A 350 15.79 -8.87 7.19
N HIS A 351 15.85 -7.75 7.90
CA HIS A 351 15.79 -6.41 7.32
C HIS A 351 17.21 -5.91 7.13
N LEU A 352 17.54 -5.42 5.93
CA LEU A 352 18.79 -4.75 5.60
C LEU A 352 18.47 -3.31 5.19
N SER A 353 19.04 -2.32 5.88
CA SER A 353 18.76 -0.90 5.61
C SER A 353 20.02 -0.04 5.54
N LYS A 354 19.98 0.98 4.66
CA LYS A 354 21.00 2.02 4.54
C LYS A 354 20.93 3.03 5.68
N ILE A 355 19.73 3.24 6.24
CA ILE A 355 19.46 4.12 7.37
C ILE A 355 19.20 3.32 8.66
N PRO A 356 19.54 3.84 9.84
CA PRO A 356 19.23 3.16 11.10
C PRO A 356 17.73 3.20 11.37
N VAL A 357 17.10 2.05 11.57
CA VAL A 357 15.68 1.93 11.91
C VAL A 357 15.52 1.74 13.42
N PRO A 358 15.21 2.80 14.21
CA PRO A 358 15.16 2.69 15.67
C PRO A 358 14.01 1.82 16.18
N GLU A 359 12.93 1.68 15.41
CA GLU A 359 11.74 0.89 15.76
C GLU A 359 12.01 -0.62 15.79
N LEU A 360 12.98 -1.09 14.99
CA LEU A 360 13.39 -2.50 14.91
C LEU A 360 14.55 -2.85 15.85
N ARG A 361 15.04 -1.89 16.65
CA ARG A 361 16.04 -2.18 17.69
C ARG A 361 15.38 -2.97 18.82
N PRO A 362 16.04 -4.00 19.38
CA PRO A 362 15.52 -4.71 20.54
C PRO A 362 15.35 -3.72 21.70
N LYS A 363 14.09 -3.50 22.12
CA LYS A 363 13.79 -2.75 23.34
C LYS A 363 14.41 -3.51 24.50
N ALA A 364 15.32 -2.86 25.24
CA ALA A 364 15.96 -3.49 26.38
C ALA A 364 14.87 -4.00 27.34
N GLU A 365 14.85 -5.32 27.59
CA GLU A 365 13.92 -5.91 28.53
C GLU A 365 14.23 -5.35 29.92
N ILE A 366 13.34 -4.47 30.41
CA ILE A 366 13.32 -4.10 31.82
C ILE A 366 12.84 -5.34 32.56
N THR A 367 13.77 -6.23 32.91
CA THR A 367 13.48 -7.42 33.71
C THR A 367 12.77 -6.96 34.99
N PRO A 368 11.50 -7.35 35.24
CA PRO A 368 10.85 -7.00 36.48
C PRO A 368 11.50 -7.85 37.58
N THR A 369 12.51 -7.28 38.24
CA THR A 369 13.19 -7.90 39.39
C THR A 369 12.12 -8.16 40.44
N LYS A 370 11.70 -9.42 40.59
CA LYS A 370 10.74 -9.83 41.62
C LYS A 370 11.28 -9.36 42.97
N SER A 371 10.61 -8.38 43.56
CA SER A 371 10.86 -7.87 44.90
C SER A 371 10.48 -8.93 45.94
N ARG A 372 11.32 -9.97 46.05
CA ARG A 372 11.26 -10.92 47.14
C ARG A 372 11.74 -10.22 48.41
N VAL A 373 10.78 -9.70 49.17
CA VAL A 373 11.00 -9.19 50.53
C VAL A 373 11.51 -10.33 51.41
N PRO A 374 12.55 -10.09 52.23
CA PRO A 374 12.75 -10.81 53.48
C PRO A 374 12.64 -9.84 54.67
N SER A 375 11.93 -10.28 55.69
CA SER A 375 11.79 -9.57 56.97
C SER A 375 13.10 -9.49 57.75
N SER A 376 13.17 -8.49 58.62
CA SER A 376 14.25 -8.17 59.56
C SER A 376 14.72 -9.31 60.48
N SER A 377 16.05 -9.42 60.68
CA SER A 377 16.66 -9.53 62.04
C SER A 377 18.20 -9.40 62.06
N SER A 378 18.70 -8.69 63.10
CA SER A 378 19.99 -8.86 63.82
C SER A 378 21.38 -8.89 63.11
N ARG A 379 22.12 -7.78 63.31
CA ARG A 379 23.56 -7.60 63.69
C ARG A 379 24.73 -8.34 62.97
N PRO A 380 25.83 -7.62 62.63
CA PRO A 380 27.16 -8.18 62.31
C PRO A 380 28.17 -8.10 63.48
N PRO A 381 29.24 -8.93 63.46
CA PRO A 381 30.65 -8.47 63.54
C PRO A 381 31.56 -9.26 62.56
N ALA A 382 32.85 -8.96 62.28
CA ALA A 382 33.90 -8.10 62.86
C ALA A 382 34.83 -7.59 61.70
N LEU A 383 35.46 -6.40 61.69
CA LEU A 383 36.72 -5.98 62.38
C LEU A 383 37.92 -6.91 62.09
N LEU A 384 39.16 -6.50 61.71
CA LEU A 384 39.96 -5.23 61.70
C LEU A 384 41.28 -5.50 60.90
N PRO A 385 42.35 -4.65 60.85
CA PRO A 385 42.60 -3.26 61.27
C PRO A 385 42.96 -2.35 60.03
N ASP A 386 43.71 -1.22 60.02
CA ASP A 386 44.47 -0.43 61.03
C ASP A 386 44.65 1.07 60.57
N LYS A 387 45.39 1.84 61.40
CA LYS A 387 46.10 3.15 61.26
C LYS A 387 46.12 3.92 59.92
N SER A 388 46.08 5.26 59.92
CA SER A 388 46.78 6.16 60.88
C SER A 388 46.03 7.48 61.27
N LYS A 389 46.69 8.29 62.13
CA LYS A 389 46.25 9.53 62.82
C LYS A 389 45.99 10.71 61.83
N GLU A 390 45.44 11.88 62.18
CA GLU A 390 45.49 12.66 63.45
C GLU A 390 44.34 13.70 63.59
N ARG A 391 44.34 14.51 64.66
CA ARG A 391 43.24 15.39 65.13
C ARG A 391 43.28 16.82 64.52
N GLY A 392 42.13 17.48 64.33
CA GLY A 392 42.08 18.90 63.88
C GLY A 392 40.69 19.59 63.79
N ASN A 393 40.09 19.88 64.94
CA ASN A 393 38.94 20.74 65.29
C ASN A 393 38.33 21.79 64.29
N GLY A 394 36.99 21.97 64.33
CA GLY A 394 36.20 23.12 63.77
C GLY A 394 35.96 23.11 62.24
N THR A 395 34.83 23.54 61.66
CA THR A 395 33.64 24.28 62.13
C THR A 395 32.41 23.83 61.31
N LYS A 396 31.18 23.88 61.85
CA LYS A 396 29.95 23.50 61.13
C LYS A 396 29.28 24.72 60.49
N GLU A 397 29.20 24.75 59.16
CA GLU A 397 28.33 25.68 58.40
C GLU A 397 27.10 24.96 57.80
N PRO A 398 25.98 25.68 57.56
CA PRO A 398 24.69 25.05 57.27
C PRO A 398 24.55 24.61 55.80
N LYS A 399 24.42 23.30 55.56
CA LYS A 399 24.23 22.72 54.21
C LYS A 399 22.85 22.96 53.57
N VAL A 400 21.98 23.78 54.17
CA VAL A 400 20.57 23.90 53.77
C VAL A 400 20.34 24.94 52.67
N ASP A 401 21.11 26.04 52.65
CA ASP A 401 20.84 27.16 51.74
C ASP A 401 21.34 26.91 50.32
N ARG A 402 22.49 26.23 50.17
CA ARG A 402 23.10 25.91 48.86
C ARG A 402 22.22 25.01 47.98
N ALA A 403 21.34 24.20 48.56
CA ALA A 403 20.39 23.38 47.81
C ALA A 403 19.25 24.22 47.20
N LYS A 404 18.73 25.18 47.97
CA LYS A 404 17.67 26.10 47.52
C LYS A 404 18.15 27.06 46.44
N GLU A 405 19.40 27.50 46.53
CA GLU A 405 20.00 28.39 45.54
C GLU A 405 20.15 27.69 44.16
N HIS A 406 20.65 26.46 44.14
CA HIS A 406 20.77 25.65 42.92
C HIS A 406 19.40 25.29 42.30
N GLU A 407 18.35 25.09 43.11
CA GLU A 407 16.99 24.90 42.61
C GLU A 407 16.42 26.18 41.96
N LYS A 408 16.66 27.34 42.58
CA LYS A 408 16.25 28.65 42.06
C LYS A 408 16.98 29.02 40.76
N GLU A 409 18.24 28.60 40.62
CA GLU A 409 19.02 28.76 39.38
C GLU A 409 18.47 27.88 38.24
N ARG A 410 18.14 26.61 38.52
CA ARG A 410 17.52 25.71 37.53
C ARG A 410 16.16 26.21 37.02
N LEU A 411 15.34 26.79 37.91
CA LEU A 411 14.06 27.40 37.53
C LEU A 411 14.24 28.57 36.57
N ARG A 412 15.21 29.46 36.83
CA ARG A 412 15.54 30.60 35.94
C ARG A 412 16.00 30.14 34.56
N LEU A 413 16.89 29.15 34.49
CA LEU A 413 17.37 28.58 33.23
C LEU A 413 16.23 27.94 32.41
N PHE A 414 15.28 27.28 33.08
CA PHE A 414 14.12 26.68 32.41
C PHE A 414 13.15 27.73 31.85
N GLU A 415 12.90 28.81 32.59
CA GLU A 415 12.05 29.92 32.16
C GLU A 415 12.68 30.68 30.98
N GLN A 416 13.98 30.93 31.03
CA GLN A 416 14.75 31.58 29.96
C GLN A 416 14.74 30.74 28.66
N ALA A 417 14.94 29.42 28.77
CA ALA A 417 14.85 28.50 27.62
C ALA A 417 13.42 28.41 27.03
N ARG A 418 12.38 28.58 27.86
CA ARG A 418 10.99 28.64 27.40
C ARG A 418 10.72 29.91 26.60
N GLU A 419 11.16 31.07 27.08
CA GLU A 419 11.02 32.33 26.33
C GLU A 419 11.76 32.29 24.99
N GLU A 420 12.98 31.75 24.97
CA GLU A 420 13.79 31.65 23.75
C GLU A 420 13.11 30.75 22.71
N ARG A 421 12.52 29.63 23.14
CA ARG A 421 11.74 28.73 22.29
C ARG A 421 10.48 29.42 21.72
N GLU A 422 9.77 30.21 22.54
CA GLU A 422 8.59 30.96 22.09
C GLU A 422 8.96 32.08 21.09
N LYS A 423 10.08 32.77 21.31
CA LYS A 423 10.65 33.76 20.36
C LYS A 423 11.04 33.10 19.03
N ALA A 424 11.69 31.93 19.07
CA ALA A 424 12.06 31.16 17.88
C ALA A 424 10.84 30.65 17.09
N GLU A 425 9.76 30.27 17.77
CA GLU A 425 8.51 29.84 17.12
C GLU A 425 7.78 31.02 16.45
N LYS A 426 7.70 32.18 17.11
CA LYS A 426 7.15 33.41 16.54
C LYS A 426 7.94 33.89 15.31
N ALA A 427 9.26 33.77 15.32
CA ALA A 427 10.11 34.08 14.16
C ALA A 427 9.80 33.16 12.96
N LYS A 428 9.74 31.83 13.18
CA LYS A 428 9.39 30.85 12.14
C LYS A 428 7.99 31.06 11.56
N GLY A 429 7.04 31.51 12.37
CA GLY A 429 5.68 31.85 11.92
C GLY A 429 5.64 33.01 10.93
N LYS A 430 6.49 34.04 11.11
CA LYS A 430 6.56 35.22 10.25
C LYS A 430 7.17 34.88 8.87
N ASP A 431 8.33 34.20 8.88
CA ASP A 431 9.05 33.75 7.69
C ASP A 431 8.18 32.87 6.75
N LYS A 432 7.31 32.04 7.35
CA LYS A 432 6.37 31.16 6.62
C LYS A 432 5.17 31.93 6.03
N LYS A 433 4.80 33.08 6.60
CA LYS A 433 3.72 33.93 6.08
C LYS A 433 4.16 34.70 4.83
N ASP A 434 5.35 35.29 4.88
CA ASP A 434 5.87 36.14 3.80
C ASP A 434 6.19 35.29 2.54
N LYS A 435 6.82 34.12 2.72
CA LYS A 435 7.02 33.13 1.63
C LYS A 435 5.71 32.61 1.02
N ARG A 436 4.58 32.67 1.75
CA ARG A 436 3.27 32.26 1.23
C ARG A 436 2.62 33.37 0.40
N SER A 437 2.82 34.65 0.73
CA SER A 437 2.30 35.76 -0.09
C SER A 437 3.02 35.88 -1.44
N ASP A 438 4.33 35.69 -1.49
CA ASP A 438 5.08 35.87 -2.74
C ASP A 438 4.78 34.75 -3.74
N LYS A 439 4.64 33.50 -3.26
CA LYS A 439 4.22 32.36 -4.08
C LYS A 439 2.79 32.46 -4.60
N VAL A 440 1.91 33.23 -3.93
CA VAL A 440 0.56 33.52 -4.45
C VAL A 440 0.64 34.54 -5.60
N LYS A 441 1.37 35.65 -5.42
CA LYS A 441 1.57 36.67 -6.46
C LYS A 441 2.22 36.11 -7.72
N GLU A 442 3.22 35.25 -7.58
CA GLU A 442 3.88 34.56 -8.69
C GLU A 442 2.88 33.67 -9.47
N ARG A 443 2.03 32.92 -8.76
CA ARG A 443 1.00 32.07 -9.36
C ARG A 443 -0.11 32.86 -10.05
N GLU A 444 -0.41 34.07 -9.59
CA GLU A 444 -1.38 34.95 -10.25
C GLU A 444 -0.81 35.53 -11.56
N ARG A 445 0.45 36.00 -11.55
CA ARG A 445 1.14 36.45 -12.78
C ARG A 445 1.18 35.37 -13.86
N LEU A 446 1.58 34.14 -13.50
CA LEU A 446 1.63 33.03 -14.45
C LEU A 446 0.25 32.69 -15.07
N LYS A 447 -0.83 32.83 -14.29
CA LYS A 447 -2.21 32.65 -14.80
C LYS A 447 -2.65 33.78 -15.73
N GLU A 448 -2.13 34.99 -15.54
CA GLU A 448 -2.43 36.14 -16.39
C GLU A 448 -1.70 36.04 -17.74
N GLU A 449 -0.39 35.70 -17.72
CA GLU A 449 0.39 35.40 -18.93
C GLU A 449 -0.20 34.21 -19.74
N GLU A 450 -0.67 33.15 -19.07
CA GLU A 450 -1.31 32.01 -19.73
C GLU A 450 -2.62 32.42 -20.42
N LYS A 451 -3.45 33.24 -19.76
CA LYS A 451 -4.68 33.80 -20.37
C LYS A 451 -4.38 34.71 -21.56
N GLU A 452 -3.34 35.52 -21.49
CA GLU A 452 -2.93 36.40 -22.59
C GLU A 452 -2.48 35.59 -23.82
N ARG A 453 -1.60 34.61 -23.62
CA ARG A 453 -1.18 33.65 -24.67
C ARG A 453 -2.35 32.87 -25.27
N GLN A 454 -3.38 32.58 -24.48
CA GLN A 454 -4.57 31.88 -24.96
C GLN A 454 -5.46 32.79 -25.83
N ARG A 455 -5.61 34.06 -25.46
CA ARG A 455 -6.29 35.08 -26.29
C ARG A 455 -5.56 35.35 -27.60
N GLU A 456 -4.22 35.43 -27.57
CA GLU A 456 -3.42 35.63 -28.78
C GLU A 456 -3.59 34.47 -29.78
N LYS A 457 -3.52 33.22 -29.30
CA LYS A 457 -3.80 32.01 -30.11
C LYS A 457 -5.22 31.95 -30.66
N GLU A 458 -6.19 32.52 -29.96
CA GLU A 458 -7.58 32.57 -30.42
C GLU A 458 -7.75 33.62 -31.53
N ALA A 459 -7.18 34.82 -31.35
CA ALA A 459 -7.14 35.86 -32.36
C ALA A 459 -6.36 35.44 -33.64
N GLU A 460 -5.27 34.66 -33.49
CA GLU A 460 -4.55 34.09 -34.63
C GLU A 460 -5.42 33.10 -35.42
N LYS A 461 -6.11 32.18 -34.73
CA LYS A 461 -7.07 31.26 -35.36
C LYS A 461 -8.22 31.99 -36.06
N GLU A 462 -8.70 33.09 -35.50
CA GLU A 462 -9.75 33.90 -36.12
C GLU A 462 -9.25 34.58 -37.40
N ARG A 463 -8.05 35.16 -37.38
CA ARG A 463 -7.38 35.73 -38.57
C ARG A 463 -7.17 34.66 -39.66
N GLU A 464 -6.76 33.45 -39.28
CA GLU A 464 -6.57 32.35 -40.23
C GLU A 464 -7.91 31.90 -40.86
N LYS A 465 -8.98 31.81 -40.05
CA LYS A 465 -10.35 31.54 -40.54
C LYS A 465 -10.82 32.62 -41.52
N ALA A 466 -10.66 33.89 -41.17
CA ALA A 466 -11.03 35.02 -42.03
C ALA A 466 -10.29 34.98 -43.38
N ARG A 467 -8.98 34.69 -43.37
CA ARG A 467 -8.18 34.52 -44.59
C ARG A 467 -8.68 33.36 -45.46
N LYS A 468 -9.01 32.21 -44.87
CA LYS A 468 -9.59 31.04 -45.58
C LYS A 468 -10.98 31.31 -46.15
N ILE A 469 -11.78 32.19 -45.53
CA ILE A 469 -13.08 32.63 -46.05
C ILE A 469 -12.87 33.55 -47.26
N ALA A 470 -12.03 34.58 -47.15
CA ALA A 470 -11.74 35.50 -48.24
C ALA A 470 -11.17 34.78 -49.48
N GLU A 471 -10.28 33.80 -49.29
CA GLU A 471 -9.74 32.99 -50.38
C GLU A 471 -10.82 32.14 -51.08
N LYS A 472 -11.78 31.60 -50.32
CA LYS A 472 -12.93 30.86 -50.88
C LYS A 472 -13.89 31.77 -51.65
N GLU A 473 -14.10 33.01 -51.21
CA GLU A 473 -14.92 33.97 -51.95
C GLU A 473 -14.26 34.44 -53.25
N ALA A 474 -12.95 34.72 -53.23
CA ALA A 474 -12.20 35.05 -54.45
C ALA A 474 -12.30 33.91 -55.48
N LYS A 475 -12.07 32.65 -55.06
CA LYS A 475 -12.19 31.46 -55.91
C LYS A 475 -13.61 31.20 -56.42
N ARG A 476 -14.66 31.73 -55.78
CA ARG A 476 -16.03 31.70 -56.32
C ARG A 476 -16.23 32.77 -57.39
N LYS A 477 -15.82 34.02 -57.12
CA LYS A 477 -15.95 35.15 -58.06
C LYS A 477 -15.20 34.93 -59.38
N ASP A 478 -14.06 34.25 -59.37
CA ASP A 478 -13.35 33.87 -60.59
C ASP A 478 -14.02 32.72 -61.36
N LYS A 479 -14.84 31.91 -60.68
CA LYS A 479 -15.57 30.79 -61.30
C LYS A 479 -16.88 31.24 -61.95
N ASP A 480 -17.51 32.30 -61.43
CA ASP A 480 -18.72 32.91 -62.00
C ASP A 480 -18.40 33.87 -63.18
N LYS A 481 -17.12 34.06 -63.51
CA LYS A 481 -16.61 34.95 -64.57
C LYS A 481 -16.16 34.23 -65.83
N LYS A 482 -16.42 32.92 -65.94
CA LYS A 482 -15.90 32.02 -66.97
C LYS A 482 -16.98 31.05 -67.44
#